data_AF-A0A7J4G1X0-F1
#
_entry.id   AF-A0A7J4G1X0-F1
#
_cell.length_a   1.000
_cell.length_b   1.000
_cell.length_c   1.000
_cell.angle_alpha   90.00
_cell.angle_beta   90.00
_cell.angle_gamma   90.00
#
_symmetry.space_group_name_H-M   'P 1'
#
loop_
_entity.id
_entity.type
_entity.pdbx_description
1 polymer ?
#
loop_
_entity_poly.entity_id
_entity_poly.type
_entity_poly.pdbx_seq_one_letter_code
_entity_poly.pdbx_strand_id
1 'polypeptide(L)'
;KGLYTGYTVIRSKENIVSLTKRYRGVKIGLSKYGDYIGNVGILNLRKLVHERGRILLVLGSHSYGLKEILNYYKIEPKELFDYFLNIVYSQKVETIRIEEAIWIALSIMDYIVNSNMI
;
A
#
# COMPACT_ATOMS: atom_id res chain seq x y z
N LYS A 1 -2.13 0.68 24.97
CA LYS A 1 -1.55 -0.13 23.87
C LYS A 1 -1.87 -1.59 24.15
N GLY A 2 -2.36 -2.34 23.15
CA GLY A 2 -2.62 -3.77 23.27
C GLY A 2 -1.36 -4.61 23.01
N LEU A 3 -1.38 -5.89 23.38
CA LEU A 3 -0.33 -6.86 23.07
C LEU A 3 -0.44 -7.28 21.59
N TYR A 4 0.68 -7.35 20.87
CA TYR A 4 0.70 -7.95 19.52
C TYR A 4 0.63 -9.47 19.62
N THR A 5 -0.42 -10.09 19.08
CA THR A 5 -0.66 -11.54 19.15
C THR A 5 -0.32 -12.28 17.85
N GLY A 6 0.38 -11.63 16.93
CA GLY A 6 0.72 -12.19 15.61
C GLY A 6 -0.23 -11.72 14.51
N TYR A 7 -0.30 -12.50 13.43
CA TYR A 7 -1.10 -12.20 12.24
C TYR A 7 -1.79 -13.45 11.68
N THR A 8 -2.87 -13.23 10.93
CA THR A 8 -3.59 -14.29 10.21
C THR A 8 -3.22 -14.26 8.74
N VAL A 9 -2.90 -15.43 8.17
CA VAL A 9 -2.67 -15.59 6.74
C VAL A 9 -3.96 -16.06 6.08
N ILE A 10 -4.39 -15.35 5.04
CA ILE A 10 -5.60 -15.69 4.28
C ILE A 10 -5.19 -15.96 2.83
N ARG A 11 -5.47 -17.18 2.34
CA ARG A 11 -5.39 -17.51 0.91
C ARG A 11 -6.77 -17.28 0.29
N SER A 12 -6.91 -16.24 -0.52
CA SER A 12 -8.16 -15.94 -1.22
C SER A 12 -8.18 -16.58 -2.60
N LYS A 13 -9.36 -17.05 -3.03
CA LYS A 13 -9.64 -17.43 -4.43
C LYS A 13 -10.13 -16.24 -5.26
N GLU A 14 -10.46 -15.12 -4.61
CA GLU A 14 -10.86 -13.89 -5.29
C GLU A 14 -9.65 -13.19 -5.91
N ASN A 15 -9.87 -12.47 -7.02
CA ASN A 15 -8.85 -11.61 -7.59
C ASN A 15 -8.58 -10.37 -6.71
N ILE A 16 -7.44 -9.72 -6.96
CA ILE A 16 -6.98 -8.55 -6.19
C ILE A 16 -7.98 -7.39 -6.22
N VAL A 17 -8.74 -7.22 -7.31
CA VAL A 17 -9.72 -6.15 -7.47
C VAL A 17 -10.88 -6.37 -6.51
N SER A 18 -11.50 -7.55 -6.55
CA SER A 18 -12.63 -7.89 -5.67
C SER A 18 -12.23 -7.82 -4.20
N LEU A 19 -11.05 -8.37 -3.86
CA LEU A 19 -10.52 -8.34 -2.50
C LEU A 19 -10.25 -6.91 -2.01
N THR A 20 -9.75 -6.05 -2.88
CA THR A 20 -9.46 -4.66 -2.52
C THR A 20 -10.75 -3.84 -2.43
N LYS A 21 -11.72 -4.03 -3.33
CA LYS A 21 -13.03 -3.33 -3.30
C LYS A 21 -13.83 -3.66 -2.02
N ARG A 22 -13.78 -4.90 -1.53
CA ARG A 22 -14.51 -5.30 -0.32
C ARG A 22 -13.85 -4.85 0.98
N TYR A 23 -12.56 -4.47 0.95
CA TYR A 23 -11.84 -4.05 2.14
C TYR A 23 -12.38 -2.70 2.65
N ARG A 24 -12.78 -2.67 3.93
CA ARG A 24 -13.29 -1.47 4.60
C ARG A 24 -12.17 -0.80 5.38
N GLY A 25 -11.47 0.14 4.78
CA GLY A 25 -10.38 0.90 5.39
C GLY A 25 -9.66 1.77 4.37
N VAL A 26 -8.48 2.30 4.71
CA VAL A 26 -7.64 3.01 3.74
C VAL A 26 -6.95 2.00 2.85
N LYS A 27 -7.16 2.07 1.53
CA LYS A 27 -6.59 1.17 0.54
C LYS A 27 -5.43 1.88 -0.15
N ILE A 28 -4.23 1.35 0.00
CA ILE A 28 -3.00 1.94 -0.55
C ILE A 28 -2.36 0.92 -1.49
N GLY A 29 -2.26 1.27 -2.77
CA GLY A 29 -1.50 0.49 -3.74
C GLY A 29 -0.06 0.98 -3.79
N LEU A 30 0.91 0.06 -3.76
CA LEU A 30 2.34 0.38 -3.78
C LEU A 30 2.94 -0.01 -5.13
N SER A 31 3.56 0.96 -5.81
CA SER A 31 4.11 0.79 -7.15
C SER A 31 5.14 1.87 -7.46
N LYS A 32 6.20 1.53 -8.20
CA LYS A 32 7.18 2.51 -8.73
C LYS A 32 6.55 3.56 -9.64
N TYR A 33 5.37 3.28 -10.19
CA TYR A 33 4.59 4.16 -11.05
C TYR A 33 3.55 5.00 -10.29
N GLY A 34 3.47 4.87 -8.97
CA GLY A 34 2.58 5.70 -8.15
C GLY A 34 3.19 7.07 -7.84
N ASP A 35 2.39 7.92 -7.20
CA ASP A 35 2.83 9.23 -6.75
C ASP A 35 3.91 9.08 -5.68
N TYR A 36 5.01 9.80 -5.84
CA TYR A 36 6.08 9.74 -4.86
C TYR A 36 5.59 10.24 -3.50
N ILE A 37 5.80 9.44 -2.45
CA ILE A 37 5.30 9.71 -1.10
C ILE A 37 5.74 11.07 -0.55
N GLY A 38 6.92 11.55 -0.93
CA GLY A 38 7.42 12.88 -0.51
C GLY A 38 6.65 14.06 -1.11
N ASN A 39 5.86 13.83 -2.16
CA ASN A 39 5.02 14.85 -2.81
C ASN A 39 3.54 14.75 -2.41
N VAL A 40 3.17 13.75 -1.61
CA VAL A 40 1.79 13.51 -1.19
C VAL A 40 1.53 14.20 0.14
N GLY A 41 0.32 14.75 0.31
CA GLY A 41 -0.12 15.36 1.56
C GLY A 41 -0.17 14.36 2.72
N ILE A 42 0.97 14.18 3.39
CA ILE A 42 1.18 13.14 4.41
C ILE A 42 0.24 13.31 5.62
N LEU A 43 -0.11 14.56 5.94
CA LEU A 43 -1.08 14.89 6.98
C LEU A 43 -2.49 14.40 6.63
N ASN A 44 -2.89 14.50 5.35
CA ASN A 44 -4.18 14.00 4.89
C ASN A 44 -4.22 12.47 4.91
N LEU A 45 -3.12 11.83 4.49
CA LEU A 45 -2.99 10.38 4.57
C LEU A 45 -3.10 9.90 6.02
N ARG A 46 -2.34 10.52 6.93
CA ARG A 46 -2.37 10.21 8.36
C ARG A 46 -3.77 10.39 8.95
N LYS A 47 -4.42 11.52 8.68
CA LYS A 47 -5.79 11.80 9.14
C LYS A 47 -6.77 10.73 8.66
N LEU A 48 -6.74 10.40 7.37
CA LEU A 48 -7.62 9.38 6.78
C LEU A 48 -7.41 7.99 7.42
N VAL A 49 -6.15 7.64 7.71
CA VAL A 49 -5.80 6.38 8.40
C VAL A 49 -6.40 6.34 9.80
N HIS A 50 -6.23 7.41 10.59
CA HIS A 50 -6.80 7.49 11.94
C HIS A 50 -8.32 7.46 11.93
N GLU A 51 -8.96 8.13 10.95
CA GLU A 51 -10.42 8.13 10.79
C GLU A 51 -10.99 6.75 10.44
N ARG A 52 -10.35 5.99 9.54
CA ARG A 52 -10.83 4.66 9.14
C ARG A 52 -10.36 3.52 10.04
N GLY A 53 -9.32 3.77 10.86
CA GLY A 53 -8.79 2.86 11.88
C GLY A 53 -8.10 1.59 11.35
N ARG A 54 -8.02 1.39 10.03
CA ARG A 54 -7.34 0.24 9.42
C ARG A 54 -6.86 0.53 8.00
N ILE A 55 -5.76 -0.11 7.63
CA ILE A 55 -5.06 0.08 6.35
C ILE A 55 -4.91 -1.26 5.64
N LEU A 56 -5.13 -1.26 4.33
CA LEU A 56 -4.72 -2.30 3.41
C LEU A 56 -3.59 -1.78 2.54
N LEU A 57 -2.42 -2.40 2.66
CA LEU A 57 -1.30 -2.19 1.73
C LEU A 57 -1.35 -3.28 0.68
N VAL A 58 -1.36 -2.89 -0.60
CA VAL A 58 -1.41 -3.81 -1.73
C VAL A 58 -0.12 -3.70 -2.52
N LEU A 59 0.56 -4.83 -2.68
CA LEU A 59 1.82 -4.96 -3.39
C LEU A 59 1.60 -5.83 -4.64
N GLY A 60 2.42 -5.61 -5.66
CA GLY A 60 2.51 -6.51 -6.81
C GLY A 60 3.12 -7.86 -6.44
N SER A 61 3.17 -8.76 -7.42
CA SER A 61 3.90 -10.02 -7.33
C SER A 61 5.37 -9.84 -7.73
N HIS A 62 6.18 -10.89 -7.57
CA HIS A 62 7.55 -10.90 -8.07
C HIS A 62 7.63 -10.73 -9.60
N SER A 63 6.72 -11.37 -10.35
CA SER A 63 6.75 -11.38 -11.81
C SER A 63 5.99 -10.22 -12.46
N TYR A 64 5.02 -9.66 -11.74
CA TYR A 64 4.15 -8.57 -12.22
C TYR A 64 3.96 -7.54 -11.13
N GLY A 65 4.34 -6.30 -11.42
CA GLY A 65 4.03 -5.16 -10.56
C GLY A 65 2.54 -4.89 -10.51
N LEU A 66 2.15 -4.04 -9.55
CA LEU A 66 0.74 -3.74 -9.34
C LEU A 66 0.12 -3.02 -10.55
N LYS A 67 0.88 -2.19 -11.28
CA LYS A 67 0.40 -1.52 -12.50
C LYS A 67 0.04 -2.53 -13.58
N GLU A 68 0.90 -3.51 -13.80
CA GLU A 68 0.70 -4.58 -14.79
C GLU A 68 -0.55 -5.39 -14.46
N ILE A 69 -0.74 -5.72 -13.17
CA ILE A 69 -1.92 -6.44 -12.70
C ILE A 69 -3.20 -5.60 -12.93
N LEU A 70 -3.20 -4.31 -12.59
CA LEU A 70 -4.36 -3.43 -12.79
C LEU A 70 -4.70 -3.25 -14.28
N ASN A 71 -3.68 -3.12 -15.13
CA ASN A 71 -3.86 -3.05 -16.58
C ASN A 71 -4.51 -4.31 -17.14
N TYR A 72 -4.12 -5.50 -16.65
CA TYR A 72 -4.77 -6.77 -17.03
C TYR A 72 -6.27 -6.76 -16.72
N TYR A 73 -6.66 -6.20 -15.57
CA TYR A 73 -8.07 -6.06 -15.18
C TYR A 73 -8.76 -4.82 -15.78
N LYS A 74 -8.05 -3.98 -16.54
CA LYS A 74 -8.55 -2.71 -17.12
C LYS A 74 -9.14 -1.76 -16.07
N ILE A 75 -8.45 -1.60 -14.93
CA ILE A 75 -8.88 -0.74 -13.83
C ILE A 75 -7.84 0.34 -13.57
N GLU A 76 -8.29 1.58 -13.46
CA GLU A 76 -7.42 2.68 -13.07
C GLU A 76 -7.13 2.62 -11.56
N PRO A 77 -5.89 2.93 -11.10
CA PRO A 77 -5.55 2.89 -9.68
C PRO A 77 -6.52 3.68 -8.78
N LYS A 78 -6.97 4.86 -9.25
CA LYS A 78 -7.91 5.74 -8.53
C LYS A 78 -9.30 5.13 -8.30
N GLU A 79 -9.69 4.13 -9.08
CA GLU A 79 -10.96 3.43 -8.89
C GLU A 79 -10.90 2.41 -7.74
N LEU A 80 -9.69 2.00 -7.36
CA LEU A 80 -9.46 0.92 -6.41
C LEU A 80 -8.85 1.40 -5.09
N PHE A 81 -7.91 2.34 -5.15
CA PHE A 81 -7.11 2.81 -4.02
C PHE A 81 -7.46 4.23 -3.63
N ASP A 82 -7.40 4.52 -2.33
CA ASP A 82 -7.41 5.90 -1.83
C ASP A 82 -6.08 6.60 -2.15
N TYR A 83 -4.98 5.84 -2.16
CA TYR A 83 -3.65 6.30 -2.55
C TYR A 83 -2.92 5.25 -3.40
N PHE A 84 -2.25 5.69 -4.46
CA PHE A 84 -1.38 4.84 -5.27
C PHE A 84 0.03 5.42 -5.26
N LEU A 85 0.93 4.81 -4.49
CA LEU A 85 2.15 5.46 -4.02
C LEU A 85 3.41 4.75 -4.50
N ASN A 86 4.42 5.56 -4.82
CA ASN A 86 5.80 5.15 -4.83
C ASN A 86 6.47 5.57 -3.51
N ILE A 87 6.89 4.59 -2.72
CA ILE A 87 7.54 4.80 -1.42
C ILE A 87 9.07 4.75 -1.49
N VAL A 88 9.65 4.43 -2.66
CA VAL A 88 11.10 4.40 -2.86
C VAL A 88 11.47 5.38 -3.98
N TYR A 89 12.01 6.52 -3.56
CA TYR A 89 12.50 7.52 -4.49
C TYR A 89 13.63 6.95 -5.36
N SER A 90 13.53 7.17 -6.67
CA SER A 90 14.60 6.85 -7.63
C SER A 90 15.27 5.49 -7.38
N GLN A 91 14.47 4.44 -7.15
CA GLN A 91 14.98 3.08 -6.96
C GLN A 91 16.02 2.79 -8.07
N LYS A 92 17.27 2.55 -7.68
CA LYS A 92 18.39 2.32 -8.61
C LYS A 92 18.42 0.88 -9.13
N VAL A 93 17.30 0.18 -8.96
CA VAL A 93 17.08 -1.21 -9.33
C VAL A 93 15.78 -1.27 -10.12
N GLU A 94 15.70 -2.20 -11.06
CA GLU A 94 14.53 -2.35 -11.93
C GLU A 94 13.27 -2.75 -11.13
N THR A 95 13.44 -3.65 -10.16
CA THR A 95 12.40 -4.16 -9.27
C THR A 95 12.93 -4.24 -7.83
N ILE A 96 12.02 -4.07 -6.87
CA ILE A 96 12.28 -4.31 -5.44
C ILE A 96 11.57 -5.63 -5.11
N ARG A 97 12.28 -6.55 -4.46
CA ARG A 97 11.71 -7.87 -4.15
C ARG A 97 10.61 -7.72 -3.09
N ILE A 98 9.65 -8.65 -3.05
CA ILE A 98 8.47 -8.50 -2.20
C ILE A 98 8.84 -8.46 -0.71
N GLU A 99 9.83 -9.25 -0.32
CA GLU A 99 10.39 -9.31 1.03
C GLU A 99 11.01 -7.96 1.45
N GLU A 100 11.71 -7.27 0.55
CA GLU A 100 12.28 -5.94 0.80
C GLU A 100 11.18 -4.87 0.83
N ALA A 101 10.25 -4.95 -0.12
CA ALA A 101 9.14 -4.01 -0.24
C ALA A 101 8.24 -4.02 1.00
N ILE A 102 8.00 -5.19 1.61
CA ILE A 102 7.25 -5.32 2.87
C ILE A 102 7.93 -4.54 4.00
N TRP A 103 9.24 -4.73 4.19
CA TRP A 103 9.98 -4.03 5.24
C TRP A 103 9.96 -2.52 5.05
N ILE A 104 10.22 -2.05 3.83
CA ILE A 104 10.21 -0.63 3.49
C ILE A 104 8.80 -0.04 3.70
N ALA A 105 7.77 -0.70 3.17
CA ALA A 105 6.39 -0.24 3.28
C ALA A 105 5.93 -0.13 4.73
N LEU A 106 6.14 -1.18 5.53
CA LEU A 106 5.73 -1.17 6.93
C LEU A 106 6.48 -0.10 7.73
N SER A 107 7.78 0.08 7.51
CA SER A 107 8.59 1.09 8.22
C SER A 107 8.15 2.51 7.90
N ILE A 108 7.95 2.82 6.60
CA ILE A 108 7.52 4.16 6.16
C ILE A 108 6.09 4.43 6.64
N MET A 109 5.19 3.46 6.52
CA MET A 109 3.81 3.63 6.96
C MET A 109 3.70 3.76 8.47
N ASP A 110 4.47 2.99 9.25
CA ASP A 110 4.55 3.15 10.69
C ASP A 110 5.02 4.55 11.08
N TYR A 111 6.09 5.04 10.45
CA TYR A 111 6.57 6.40 10.65
C TYR A 111 5.47 7.43 10.34
N ILE A 112 4.80 7.35 9.18
CA ILE A 112 3.75 8.31 8.79
C ILE A 112 2.57 8.30 9.76
N VAL A 113 2.14 7.12 10.20
CA VAL A 113 0.91 6.97 10.99
C VAL A 113 1.15 7.31 12.47
N ASN A 114 2.25 6.80 13.02
CA ASN A 114 2.52 6.77 14.45
C ASN A 114 3.56 7.79 14.93
N SER A 115 4.40 8.35 14.05
CA SER A 115 5.35 9.37 14.52
C SER A 115 4.63 10.65 14.94
N ASN A 116 5.14 11.27 15.99
CA ASN A 116 4.84 12.67 16.30
C ASN A 116 5.62 13.51 15.29
N MET A 117 5.06 13.68 14.09
CA MET A 117 5.57 14.66 13.14
C MET A 117 5.43 16.04 13.79
N ILE A 118 6.58 16.61 14.18
CA ILE A 118 6.71 17.96 14.76
C ILE A 118 6.46 18.98 13.67
#